data_AF-A0A8V5G653-F1
#
_entry.id   AF-A0A8V5G653-F1
#
_cell.length_a   1.000
_cell.length_b   1.000
_cell.length_c   1.000
_cell.angle_alpha   90.00
_cell.angle_beta   90.00
_cell.angle_gamma   90.00
#
_symmetry.space_group_name_H-M   'P 1'
#
loop_
_entity.id
_entity.type
_entity.pdbx_description
1 polymer ?
#
loop_
_entity_poly.entity_id
_entity_poly.type
_entity_poly.pdbx_seq_one_letter_code
_entity_poly.pdbx_strand_id
1 'polypeptide(L)'
;MLYLCEFCLKYMKSKNILLRHSEKCGWFHPPANEIYRRNDLSVFEVDGNVSKIYCQNLCLLAKLFLDHKTLYYDVEPFLFYVLTKNDEKGCHLVGYFSKEKLCQQKYNVSCIMIMPQYQRQGFGRFLIDFSYLLSRREGQAGSPEKPLSDLGRLSYLAYWKSVILEYLNCHHEKQISIKGMSRATGMCPHDIATTLQQHSMIDKREDRSVNLA
;
A
#
# COMPACT_ATOMS: atom_id res chain seq x y z
N MET A 1 11.19 1.75 -26.66
CA MET A 1 9.75 1.48 -26.43
C MET A 1 9.61 0.05 -25.92
N LEU A 2 8.93 -0.15 -24.80
CA LEU A 2 8.67 -1.47 -24.19
C LEU A 2 7.18 -1.81 -24.33
N TYR A 3 6.87 -3.08 -24.54
CA TYR A 3 5.50 -3.60 -24.62
C TYR A 3 5.27 -4.55 -23.45
N LEU A 4 4.19 -4.37 -22.68
CA LEU A 4 3.91 -5.17 -21.49
C LEU A 4 2.62 -5.97 -21.69
N CYS A 5 2.62 -7.23 -21.26
CA CYS A 5 1.36 -7.93 -21.00
C CYS A 5 0.73 -7.36 -19.73
N GLU A 6 -0.53 -6.95 -19.77
CA GLU A 6 -1.19 -6.35 -18.60
C GLU A 6 -1.46 -7.34 -17.46
N PHE A 7 -1.54 -8.64 -17.76
CA PHE A 7 -1.86 -9.67 -16.78
C PHE A 7 -0.62 -10.33 -16.18
N CYS A 8 0.29 -10.88 -16.98
CA CYS A 8 1.49 -11.55 -16.46
C CYS A 8 2.70 -10.60 -16.27
N LEU A 9 2.55 -9.34 -16.68
CA LEU A 9 3.57 -8.27 -16.59
C LEU A 9 4.86 -8.55 -17.37
N LYS A 10 4.88 -9.56 -18.24
CA LYS A 10 6.03 -9.83 -19.12
C LYS A 10 6.26 -8.66 -20.08
N TYR A 11 7.50 -8.19 -20.16
CA TYR A 11 7.92 -7.16 -21.11
C TYR A 11 8.50 -7.76 -22.39
N MET A 12 8.29 -7.07 -23.50
CA MET A 12 8.60 -7.52 -24.87
C MET A 12 9.13 -6.37 -25.73
N LYS A 13 9.91 -6.74 -26.76
CA LYS A 13 10.62 -5.79 -27.64
C LYS A 13 9.75 -5.20 -28.74
N SER A 14 8.62 -5.83 -29.10
CA SER A 14 7.76 -5.36 -30.20
C SER A 14 6.29 -5.70 -30.01
N LYS A 15 5.42 -4.92 -30.65
CA LYS A 15 3.96 -5.12 -30.67
C LYS A 15 3.57 -6.50 -31.21
N ASN A 16 4.25 -6.98 -32.26
CA ASN A 16 3.98 -8.30 -32.85
C ASN A 16 4.29 -9.46 -31.90
N ILE A 17 5.24 -9.29 -30.96
CA ILE A 17 5.50 -10.28 -29.93
C ILE A 17 4.41 -10.22 -28.85
N LEU A 18 3.98 -9.01 -28.46
CA LEU A 18 2.87 -8.82 -27.51
C LEU A 18 1.57 -9.45 -28.02
N LEU A 19 1.19 -9.22 -29.28
CA LEU A 19 -0.04 -9.79 -29.86
C LEU A 19 -0.02 -11.33 -29.82
N ARG A 20 1.07 -11.95 -30.29
CA ARG A 20 1.26 -13.41 -30.21
C ARG A 20 1.32 -13.95 -28.79
N HIS A 21 1.79 -13.14 -27.83
CA HIS A 21 1.79 -13.50 -26.43
C HIS A 21 0.37 -13.46 -25.85
N SER A 22 -0.40 -12.40 -26.12
CA SER A 22 -1.78 -12.26 -25.65
C SER A 22 -2.70 -13.38 -26.14
N GLU A 23 -2.48 -13.92 -27.34
CA GLU A 23 -3.23 -15.09 -27.85
C GLU A 23 -2.95 -16.38 -27.06
N LYS A 24 -1.79 -16.49 -26.42
CA LYS A 24 -1.33 -17.70 -25.71
C LYS A 24 -1.35 -17.56 -24.19
N CYS A 25 -1.40 -16.33 -23.70
CA CYS A 25 -1.34 -16.03 -22.29
C CYS A 25 -2.68 -16.41 -21.64
N GLY A 26 -2.68 -17.46 -20.82
CA GLY A 26 -3.87 -17.87 -20.06
C GLY A 26 -4.09 -17.07 -18.78
N TRP A 27 -3.42 -15.94 -18.59
CA TRP A 27 -3.51 -15.14 -17.38
C TRP A 27 -4.52 -14.01 -17.58
N PHE A 28 -5.45 -13.90 -16.63
CA PHE A 28 -6.48 -12.85 -16.60
C PHE A 28 -6.54 -12.15 -15.25
N HIS A 29 -5.64 -12.48 -14.32
CA HIS A 29 -5.53 -11.88 -13.00
C HIS A 29 -4.11 -12.08 -12.44
N PRO A 30 -3.72 -11.33 -11.40
CA PRO A 30 -2.48 -11.61 -10.66
C PRO A 30 -2.43 -13.06 -10.15
N PRO A 31 -1.24 -13.64 -9.96
CA PRO A 31 -1.15 -14.99 -9.42
C PRO A 31 -1.62 -15.02 -7.96
N ALA A 32 -1.86 -16.23 -7.44
CA ALA A 32 -2.17 -16.48 -6.03
C ALA A 32 -3.57 -16.01 -5.58
N ASN A 33 -3.73 -15.86 -4.26
CA ASN A 33 -5.04 -15.81 -3.60
C ASN A 33 -5.64 -14.41 -3.65
N GLU A 34 -6.91 -14.34 -4.03
CA GLU A 34 -7.74 -13.16 -3.82
C GLU A 34 -8.14 -13.08 -2.34
N ILE A 35 -7.65 -12.06 -1.64
CA ILE A 35 -7.90 -11.88 -0.19
C ILE A 35 -8.94 -10.80 0.11
N TYR A 36 -9.36 -10.06 -0.91
CA TYR A 36 -10.39 -9.05 -0.84
C TYR A 36 -11.11 -8.91 -2.18
N ARG A 37 -12.43 -8.84 -2.14
CA ARG A 37 -13.30 -8.52 -3.28
C ARG A 37 -14.42 -7.59 -2.81
N ARG A 38 -14.62 -6.47 -3.51
CA ARG A 38 -15.81 -5.62 -3.37
C ARG A 38 -16.11 -4.97 -4.71
N ASN A 39 -17.29 -5.27 -5.27
CA ASN A 39 -17.69 -4.82 -6.60
C ASN A 39 -16.64 -5.22 -7.66
N ASP A 40 -16.17 -4.25 -8.43
CA ASP A 40 -15.14 -4.37 -9.46
C ASP A 40 -13.71 -4.29 -8.90
N LEU A 41 -13.49 -4.25 -7.59
CA LEU A 41 -12.15 -4.17 -6.99
C LEU A 41 -11.74 -5.44 -6.27
N SER A 42 -10.48 -5.84 -6.47
CA SER A 42 -9.86 -6.96 -5.78
C SER A 42 -8.45 -6.70 -5.32
N VAL A 43 -8.07 -7.32 -4.21
CA VAL A 43 -6.68 -7.38 -3.74
C VAL A 43 -6.20 -8.82 -3.73
N PHE A 44 -5.10 -9.08 -4.45
CA PHE A 44 -4.42 -10.35 -4.49
C PHE A 44 -3.17 -10.31 -3.60
N GLU A 45 -2.97 -11.32 -2.77
CA GLU A 45 -1.75 -11.50 -2.00
C GLU A 45 -0.81 -12.44 -2.76
N VAL A 46 0.31 -11.89 -3.23
CA VAL A 46 1.30 -12.60 -4.04
C VAL A 46 2.59 -12.77 -3.27
N ASP A 47 2.96 -14.01 -3.01
CA ASP A 47 4.24 -14.34 -2.39
C ASP A 47 5.38 -14.27 -3.43
N GLY A 48 6.38 -13.41 -3.19
CA GLY A 48 7.54 -13.25 -4.08
C GLY A 48 8.46 -14.48 -4.18
N ASN A 49 8.44 -15.37 -3.19
CA ASN A 49 9.16 -16.65 -3.23
C ASN A 49 8.45 -17.66 -4.15
N VAL A 50 7.11 -17.63 -4.20
CA VAL A 50 6.31 -18.54 -5.04
C VAL A 50 6.19 -18.02 -6.47
N SER A 51 5.88 -16.73 -6.64
CA SER A 51 5.61 -16.09 -7.94
C SER A 51 6.76 -15.16 -8.37
N LYS A 52 8.01 -15.63 -8.25
CA LYS A 52 9.23 -14.82 -8.43
C LYS A 52 9.24 -13.98 -9.70
N ILE A 53 8.95 -14.60 -10.86
CA ILE A 53 8.98 -13.90 -12.16
C ILE A 53 7.95 -12.77 -12.23
N TYR A 54 6.74 -13.02 -11.73
CA TYR A 54 5.68 -12.00 -11.72
C TYR A 54 6.07 -10.82 -10.83
N CYS A 55 6.57 -11.10 -9.63
CA CYS A 55 6.99 -10.06 -8.68
C CYS A 55 8.21 -9.28 -9.18
N GLN A 56 9.16 -9.91 -9.86
CA GLN A 56 10.29 -9.23 -10.51
C GLN A 56 9.80 -8.29 -11.62
N ASN A 57 8.90 -8.75 -12.49
CA ASN A 57 8.30 -7.91 -13.53
C ASN A 57 7.54 -6.72 -12.94
N LEU A 58 6.76 -6.94 -11.87
CA LEU A 58 6.07 -5.88 -11.15
C LEU A 58 7.05 -4.87 -10.55
N CYS A 59 8.15 -5.34 -9.94
CA CYS A 59 9.20 -4.47 -9.41
C CYS A 59 9.90 -3.63 -10.49
N LEU A 60 10.17 -4.23 -11.66
CA LEU A 60 10.76 -3.54 -12.81
C LEU A 60 9.80 -2.47 -13.35
N LEU A 61 8.51 -2.81 -13.48
CA LEU A 61 7.46 -1.84 -13.85
C LEU A 61 7.40 -0.68 -12.86
N ALA A 62 7.40 -0.99 -11.56
CA ALA A 62 7.35 0.01 -10.49
C ALA A 62 8.59 0.92 -10.48
N LYS A 63 9.77 0.39 -10.80
CA LYS A 63 11.02 1.16 -10.87
C LYS A 63 10.98 2.28 -11.90
N LEU A 64 10.13 2.18 -12.92
CA LEU A 64 9.89 3.25 -13.90
C LEU A 64 9.21 4.48 -13.28
N PHE A 65 8.54 4.32 -12.14
CA PHE A 65 7.76 5.36 -11.47
C PHE A 65 8.22 5.64 -10.02
N LEU A 66 9.17 4.86 -9.51
CA LEU A 66 9.72 4.97 -8.16
C LEU A 66 11.24 5.15 -8.21
N ASP A 67 11.70 6.36 -7.90
CA ASP A 67 13.13 6.71 -7.97
C ASP A 67 13.95 5.93 -6.94
N HIS A 68 13.44 5.79 -5.72
CA HIS A 68 14.14 5.19 -4.58
C HIS A 68 13.99 3.67 -4.44
N LYS A 69 13.42 2.97 -5.44
CA LYS A 69 13.30 1.51 -5.38
C LYS A 69 14.65 0.84 -5.68
N THR A 70 15.23 0.19 -4.68
CA THR A 70 16.56 -0.44 -4.74
C THR A 70 16.51 -1.94 -5.03
N LEU A 71 15.50 -2.64 -4.50
CA LEU A 71 15.34 -4.09 -4.66
C LEU A 71 14.29 -4.43 -5.72
N TYR A 72 14.71 -5.14 -6.76
CA TYR A 72 13.84 -5.57 -7.86
C TYR A 72 14.09 -7.00 -8.36
N TYR A 73 15.19 -7.65 -7.97
CA TYR A 73 15.44 -9.07 -8.26
C TYR A 73 15.22 -9.99 -7.06
N ASP A 74 15.62 -9.54 -5.87
CA ASP A 74 15.44 -10.27 -4.61
C ASP A 74 14.04 -9.97 -4.04
N VAL A 75 13.05 -10.72 -4.53
CA VAL A 75 11.62 -10.52 -4.22
C VAL A 75 11.09 -11.53 -3.20
N GLU A 76 11.85 -12.59 -2.93
CA GLU A 76 11.53 -13.69 -2.02
C GLU A 76 11.20 -13.25 -0.59
N PRO A 77 11.84 -12.21 -0.02
CA PRO A 77 11.51 -11.72 1.30
C PRO A 77 10.18 -10.95 1.39
N PHE A 78 9.50 -10.70 0.26
CA PHE A 78 8.36 -9.79 0.19
C PHE A 78 7.04 -10.50 -0.13
N LEU A 79 5.96 -9.98 0.45
CA LEU A 79 4.59 -10.14 -0.02
C LEU A 79 4.19 -8.92 -0.85
N PHE A 80 3.40 -9.14 -1.89
CA PHE A 80 2.88 -8.10 -2.77
C PHE A 80 1.36 -8.11 -2.73
N TYR A 81 0.76 -6.98 -2.37
CA TYR A 81 -0.67 -6.79 -2.32
C TYR A 81 -1.11 -6.01 -3.55
N VAL A 82 -1.61 -6.73 -4.54
CA VAL A 82 -1.90 -6.22 -5.89
C VAL A 82 -3.37 -5.85 -5.98
N LEU A 83 -3.64 -4.55 -6.16
CA LEU A 83 -4.98 -4.03 -6.40
C LEU A 83 -5.30 -4.08 -7.89
N THR A 84 -6.49 -4.57 -8.19
CA THR A 84 -7.02 -4.69 -9.54
C THR A 84 -8.40 -4.07 -9.65
N LYS A 85 -8.73 -3.62 -10.85
CA LYS A 85 -10.07 -3.26 -11.29
C LYS A 85 -10.53 -4.29 -12.32
N ASN A 86 -11.73 -4.82 -12.15
CA ASN A 86 -12.14 -6.05 -12.80
C ASN A 86 -13.30 -5.80 -13.74
N ASP A 87 -13.19 -6.32 -14.95
CA ASP A 87 -14.27 -6.34 -15.93
C ASP A 87 -14.41 -7.74 -16.55
N GLU A 88 -15.18 -7.86 -17.63
CA GLU A 88 -15.42 -9.13 -18.34
C GLU A 88 -14.14 -9.75 -18.95
N LYS A 89 -13.09 -8.95 -19.16
CA LYS A 89 -11.80 -9.39 -19.74
C LYS A 89 -10.82 -9.86 -18.68
N GLY A 90 -10.96 -9.43 -17.43
CA GLY A 90 -10.10 -9.88 -16.34
C GLY A 90 -9.89 -8.84 -15.23
N CYS A 91 -8.82 -9.03 -14.47
CA CYS A 91 -8.43 -8.20 -13.34
C CYS A 91 -7.23 -7.32 -13.72
N HIS A 92 -7.49 -6.06 -14.04
CA HIS A 92 -6.51 -5.10 -14.55
C HIS A 92 -5.73 -4.45 -13.42
N LEU A 93 -4.39 -4.49 -13.50
CA LEU A 93 -3.52 -3.89 -12.49
C LEU A 93 -3.80 -2.38 -12.30
N VAL A 94 -4.19 -2.00 -11.08
CA VAL A 94 -4.37 -0.60 -10.68
C VAL A 94 -3.15 -0.08 -9.94
N GLY A 95 -2.62 -0.89 -9.04
CA GLY A 95 -1.50 -0.53 -8.19
C GLY A 95 -1.15 -1.67 -7.25
N TYR A 96 -0.11 -1.47 -6.43
CA TYR A 96 0.25 -2.44 -5.41
C TYR A 96 1.00 -1.78 -4.27
N PHE A 97 1.12 -2.49 -3.16
CA PHE A 97 2.22 -2.27 -2.23
C PHE A 97 2.94 -3.58 -1.91
N SER A 98 4.23 -3.49 -1.58
CA SER A 98 5.00 -4.62 -1.06
C SER A 98 5.22 -4.49 0.43
N LYS A 99 5.36 -5.62 1.11
CA LYS A 99 5.62 -5.73 2.55
C LYS A 99 6.65 -6.82 2.80
N GLU A 100 7.70 -6.53 3.55
CA GLU A 100 8.63 -7.57 4.01
C GLU A 100 7.92 -8.56 4.93
N LYS A 101 8.19 -9.86 4.73
CA LYS A 101 7.66 -10.93 5.59
C LYS A 101 8.18 -10.82 7.02
N LEU A 102 9.42 -10.39 7.18
CA LEU A 102 10.11 -10.27 8.47
C LEU A 102 10.79 -8.89 8.55
N CYS A 103 10.10 -7.91 9.13
CA CYS A 103 10.61 -6.54 9.26
C CYS A 103 10.88 -6.19 10.73
N GLN A 104 12.14 -5.91 11.09
CA GLN A 104 12.51 -5.53 12.47
C GLN A 104 11.94 -4.15 12.87
N GLN A 105 11.90 -3.23 11.90
CA GLN A 105 11.38 -1.86 12.05
C GLN A 105 9.85 -1.80 12.04
N LYS A 106 9.18 -2.94 11.81
CA LYS A 106 7.70 -3.07 11.77
C LYS A 106 7.08 -2.19 10.69
N TYR A 107 7.76 -2.06 9.55
CA TYR A 107 7.15 -1.42 8.39
C TYR A 107 6.04 -2.30 7.83
N ASN A 108 4.86 -1.72 7.63
CA ASN A 108 3.74 -2.43 7.01
C ASN A 108 3.69 -2.23 5.49
N VAL A 109 4.51 -1.33 4.96
CA VAL A 109 4.68 -1.03 3.53
C VAL A 109 6.15 -0.72 3.26
N SER A 110 6.74 -1.42 2.29
CA SER A 110 8.10 -1.14 1.77
C SER A 110 8.06 -0.27 0.52
N CYS A 111 7.17 -0.58 -0.43
CA CYS A 111 6.95 0.24 -1.62
C CYS A 111 5.44 0.30 -1.88
N ILE A 112 4.95 1.43 -2.38
CA ILE A 112 3.56 1.59 -2.83
C ILE A 112 3.55 2.36 -4.14
N MET A 113 2.77 1.89 -5.11
CA MET A 113 2.65 2.51 -6.42
C MET A 113 1.23 2.38 -6.96
N ILE A 114 0.75 3.47 -7.56
CA ILE A 114 -0.47 3.49 -8.38
C ILE A 114 -0.05 3.72 -9.82
N MET A 115 -0.56 2.90 -10.74
CA MET A 115 -0.30 3.04 -12.16
C MET A 115 -0.74 4.43 -12.63
N PRO A 116 0.03 5.12 -13.50
CA PRO A 116 -0.24 6.51 -13.86
C PRO A 116 -1.69 6.80 -14.30
N GLN A 117 -2.30 5.90 -15.08
CA GLN A 117 -3.68 6.06 -15.57
C GLN A 117 -4.76 5.99 -14.47
N TYR A 118 -4.42 5.52 -13.27
CA TYR A 118 -5.31 5.40 -12.12
C TYR A 118 -4.98 6.38 -10.99
N GLN A 119 -4.02 7.29 -11.19
CA GLN A 119 -3.67 8.28 -10.16
C GLN A 119 -4.81 9.28 -9.93
N ARG A 120 -4.86 9.83 -8.70
CA ARG A 120 -5.86 10.82 -8.27
C ARG A 120 -7.33 10.35 -8.30
N GLN A 121 -7.56 9.04 -8.36
CA GLN A 121 -8.92 8.43 -8.34
C GLN A 121 -9.25 7.75 -6.99
N GLY A 122 -8.49 8.01 -5.94
CA GLY A 122 -8.71 7.44 -4.60
C GLY A 122 -8.02 6.09 -4.34
N PHE A 123 -7.49 5.41 -5.36
CA PHE A 123 -6.81 4.11 -5.17
C PHE A 123 -5.57 4.15 -4.28
N GLY A 124 -4.84 5.27 -4.26
CA GLY A 124 -3.72 5.45 -3.32
C GLY A 124 -4.18 5.42 -1.86
N ARG A 125 -5.29 6.12 -1.56
CA ARG A 125 -5.92 6.09 -0.23
C ARG A 125 -6.39 4.68 0.12
N PHE A 126 -6.99 3.97 -0.84
CA PHE A 126 -7.43 2.58 -0.66
C PHE A 126 -6.27 1.66 -0.27
N LEU A 127 -5.15 1.69 -1.01
CA LEU A 127 -3.99 0.84 -0.72
C LEU A 127 -3.37 1.16 0.65
N ILE A 128 -3.30 2.44 1.02
CA ILE A 128 -2.84 2.85 2.37
C ILE A 128 -3.79 2.32 3.45
N ASP A 129 -5.10 2.44 3.27
CA ASP A 129 -6.06 1.92 4.24
C ASP A 129 -5.98 0.40 4.36
N PHE A 130 -5.81 -0.28 3.23
CA PHE A 130 -5.65 -1.73 3.19
C PHE A 130 -4.40 -2.20 3.94
N SER A 131 -3.28 -1.49 3.82
CA SER A 131 -2.06 -1.85 4.58
C SER A 131 -2.26 -1.70 6.09
N TYR A 132 -2.99 -0.68 6.54
CA TYR A 132 -3.36 -0.52 7.94
C TYR A 132 -4.42 -1.53 8.41
N LEU A 133 -5.34 -1.95 7.54
CA LEU A 133 -6.27 -3.04 7.82
C LEU A 133 -5.51 -4.34 8.16
N LEU A 134 -4.46 -4.65 7.39
CA LEU A 134 -3.60 -5.80 7.68
C LEU A 134 -2.88 -5.63 9.03
N SER A 135 -2.29 -4.47 9.29
CA SER A 135 -1.67 -4.16 10.59
C SER A 135 -2.63 -4.37 11.77
N ARG A 136 -3.89 -3.94 11.63
CA ARG A 136 -4.92 -4.17 12.66
C ARG A 136 -5.22 -5.66 12.84
N ARG A 137 -5.35 -6.42 11.75
CA ARG A 137 -5.59 -7.88 11.81
C ARG A 137 -4.43 -8.64 12.45
N GLU A 138 -3.20 -8.19 12.21
CA GLU A 138 -1.98 -8.77 12.80
C GLU A 138 -1.76 -8.35 14.26
N GLY A 139 -2.53 -7.37 14.77
CA GLY A 139 -2.34 -6.80 16.10
C GLY A 139 -1.03 -6.02 16.23
N GLN A 140 -0.38 -5.67 15.12
CA GLN A 140 0.90 -4.96 15.08
C GLN A 140 0.74 -3.62 14.36
N ALA A 141 0.93 -2.53 15.13
CA ALA A 141 0.94 -1.20 14.56
C ALA A 141 2.11 -1.04 13.56
N GLY A 142 1.84 -0.38 12.43
CA GLY A 142 2.78 -0.22 11.33
C GLY A 142 2.99 1.24 10.94
N SER A 143 4.03 1.44 10.12
CA SER A 143 4.37 2.69 9.44
C SER A 143 4.94 2.34 8.06
N PRO A 144 4.85 3.20 7.05
CA PRO A 144 5.59 2.96 5.81
C PRO A 144 7.10 3.11 6.01
N GLU A 145 7.86 2.40 5.18
CA GLU A 145 9.30 2.55 5.06
C GLU A 145 9.68 3.99 4.65
N LYS A 146 10.83 4.45 5.15
CA LYS A 146 11.36 5.79 4.92
C LYS A 146 12.68 5.71 4.13
N PRO A 147 12.97 6.66 3.24
CA PRO A 147 12.18 7.85 2.91
C PRO A 147 10.98 7.57 1.98
N LEU A 148 9.89 8.29 2.18
CA LEU A 148 8.74 8.31 1.26
C LEU A 148 9.04 9.20 0.05
N SER A 149 8.48 8.86 -1.12
CA SER A 149 8.40 9.80 -2.25
C SER A 149 7.54 11.01 -1.88
N ASP A 150 7.67 12.14 -2.59
CA ASP A 150 6.89 13.35 -2.30
C ASP A 150 5.37 13.09 -2.38
N LEU A 151 4.92 12.37 -3.42
CA LEU A 151 3.52 11.97 -3.57
C LEU A 151 3.08 10.99 -2.47
N GLY A 152 3.97 10.07 -2.07
CA GLY A 152 3.73 9.17 -0.95
C GLY A 152 3.54 9.93 0.35
N ARG A 153 4.43 10.86 0.67
CA ARG A 153 4.39 11.71 1.86
C ARG A 153 3.07 12.49 1.95
N LEU A 154 2.68 13.16 0.86
CA LEU A 154 1.39 13.89 0.82
C LEU A 154 0.19 12.96 1.04
N SER A 155 0.19 11.78 0.43
CA SER A 155 -0.89 10.81 0.55
C SER A 155 -1.02 10.25 1.97
N TYR A 156 0.11 9.91 2.62
CA TYR A 156 0.12 9.41 4.00
C TYR A 156 -0.28 10.49 5.01
N LEU A 157 0.21 11.73 4.88
CA LEU A 157 -0.18 12.83 5.76
C LEU A 157 -1.70 13.11 5.68
N ALA A 158 -2.25 13.15 4.46
CA ALA A 158 -3.68 13.31 4.26
C ALA A 158 -4.50 12.13 4.83
N TYR A 159 -4.01 10.89 4.65
CA TYR A 159 -4.63 9.70 5.25
C TYR A 159 -4.62 9.78 6.78
N TRP A 160 -3.47 10.02 7.40
CA TRP A 160 -3.31 10.06 8.86
C TRP A 160 -4.19 11.13 9.49
N LYS A 161 -4.17 12.35 8.94
CA LYS A 161 -5.05 13.43 9.41
C LYS A 161 -6.52 13.00 9.41
N SER A 162 -6.98 12.43 8.30
CA SER A 162 -8.37 12.01 8.14
C SER A 162 -8.77 10.91 9.12
N VAL A 163 -7.94 9.87 9.30
CA VAL A 163 -8.24 8.77 10.23
C VAL A 163 -8.22 9.23 11.68
N ILE A 164 -7.30 10.12 12.04
CA ILE A 164 -7.25 10.72 13.38
C ILE A 164 -8.53 11.52 13.64
N LEU A 165 -8.93 12.40 12.73
CA LEU A 165 -10.15 13.20 12.89
C LEU A 165 -11.40 12.33 13.01
N GLU A 166 -11.51 11.27 12.21
CA GLU A 166 -12.60 10.30 12.30
C GLU A 166 -12.63 9.60 13.67
N TYR A 167 -11.46 9.17 14.17
CA TYR A 167 -11.35 8.57 15.49
C TYR A 167 -11.81 9.54 16.59
N LEU A 168 -11.35 10.79 16.55
CA LEU A 168 -11.72 11.82 17.52
C LEU A 168 -13.22 12.11 17.50
N ASN A 169 -13.81 12.22 16.30
CA ASN A 169 -15.24 12.44 16.14
C ASN A 169 -16.11 11.30 16.71
N CYS A 170 -15.58 10.07 16.78
CA CYS A 170 -16.28 8.95 17.39
C CYS A 170 -16.07 8.85 18.92
N HIS A 171 -15.24 9.71 19.53
CA HIS A 171 -14.79 9.59 20.92
C HIS A 171 -14.87 10.90 21.73
N HIS A 172 -15.88 11.75 21.46
CA HIS A 172 -16.04 13.08 22.08
C HIS A 172 -15.97 13.12 23.62
N GLU A 173 -16.40 12.06 24.32
CA GLU A 173 -16.55 12.06 25.79
C GLU A 173 -15.52 11.20 26.53
N LYS A 174 -14.50 10.66 25.83
CA LYS A 174 -13.54 9.73 26.43
C LYS A 174 -12.17 10.37 26.58
N GLN A 175 -11.44 10.01 27.65
CA GLN A 175 -10.00 10.24 27.68
C GLN A 175 -9.34 9.45 26.55
N ILE A 176 -8.80 10.17 25.58
CA ILE A 176 -8.15 9.57 24.42
C ILE A 176 -6.67 9.44 24.72
N SER A 177 -6.13 8.24 24.49
CA SER A 177 -4.70 7.99 24.57
C SER A 177 -4.14 7.64 23.19
N ILE A 178 -2.89 8.03 22.93
CA ILE A 178 -2.16 7.66 21.71
C ILE A 178 -2.13 6.13 21.55
N LYS A 179 -1.98 5.40 22.66
CA LYS A 179 -2.00 3.92 22.67
C LYS A 179 -3.37 3.34 22.31
N GLY A 180 -4.46 4.00 22.68
CA GLY A 180 -5.82 3.61 22.27
C GLY A 180 -6.03 3.84 20.78
N MET A 181 -5.65 5.02 20.29
CA MET A 181 -5.75 5.37 18.88
C MET A 181 -4.91 4.44 17.99
N SER A 182 -3.67 4.13 18.39
CA SER A 182 -2.81 3.17 17.68
C SER A 182 -3.43 1.79 17.55
N ARG A 183 -4.09 1.29 18.61
CA ARG A 183 -4.81 0.00 18.56
C ARG A 183 -6.01 0.03 17.62
N ALA A 184 -6.77 1.13 17.62
CA ALA A 184 -7.96 1.27 16.78
C ALA A 184 -7.61 1.45 15.30
N THR A 185 -6.55 2.20 14.97
CA THR A 185 -6.21 2.57 13.59
C THR A 185 -5.15 1.66 12.96
N GLY A 186 -4.32 0.99 13.79
CA GLY A 186 -3.14 0.26 13.34
C GLY A 186 -1.93 1.16 13.05
N MET A 187 -2.04 2.47 13.29
CA MET A 187 -0.94 3.41 13.09
C MET A 187 0.09 3.33 14.20
N CYS A 188 1.37 3.52 13.86
CA CYS A 188 2.43 3.68 14.84
C CYS A 188 2.14 4.89 15.76
N PRO A 189 2.33 4.76 17.09
CA PRO A 189 2.19 5.87 18.03
C PRO A 189 2.97 7.13 17.66
N HIS A 190 4.15 6.97 17.06
CA HIS A 190 4.97 8.09 16.61
C HIS A 190 4.25 8.90 15.52
N ASP A 191 3.70 8.24 14.50
CA ASP A 191 3.02 8.93 13.39
C ASP A 191 1.75 9.66 13.88
N ILE A 192 1.04 9.06 14.85
CA ILE A 192 -0.09 9.71 15.53
C ILE A 192 0.37 10.99 16.25
N ALA A 193 1.40 10.89 17.09
CA ALA A 193 1.90 12.02 17.86
C ALA A 193 2.39 13.15 16.94
N THR A 194 3.16 12.82 15.90
CA THR A 194 3.62 13.79 14.91
C THR A 194 2.46 14.46 14.19
N THR A 195 1.45 13.70 13.75
CA THR A 195 0.30 14.28 13.03
C THR A 195 -0.52 15.22 13.91
N LEU A 196 -0.77 14.84 15.16
CA LEU A 196 -1.47 15.69 16.12
C LEU A 196 -0.69 16.98 16.42
N GLN A 197 0.63 16.87 16.59
CA GLN A 197 1.50 18.04 16.82
C GLN A 197 1.53 18.98 15.61
N GLN A 198 1.61 18.45 14.39
CA GLN A 198 1.60 19.23 13.15
C GLN A 198 0.29 20.01 12.92
N HIS A 199 -0.81 19.55 13.52
CA HIS A 199 -2.11 20.19 13.44
C HIS A 199 -2.50 20.96 14.70
N SER A 200 -1.55 21.18 15.63
CA SER A 200 -1.78 21.90 16.89
C SER A 200 -2.96 21.35 17.70
N MET A 201 -3.13 20.02 17.68
CA MET A 201 -4.21 19.31 18.39
C MET A 201 -3.76 18.77 19.76
N ILE A 202 -2.58 19.18 20.22
CA ILE A 202 -1.98 18.73 21.48
C ILE A 202 -1.44 19.95 22.21
N ASP A 203 -1.79 20.07 23.49
CA ASP A 203 -1.13 20.98 24.44
C ASP A 203 -0.26 20.21 25.44
N LYS A 204 0.93 20.77 25.73
CA LYS A 204 1.80 20.26 26.81
C LYS A 204 1.40 20.93 28.13
N ARG A 205 0.93 20.14 29.10
CA ARG A 205 0.87 20.59 30.50
C ARG A 205 2.18 20.24 31.23
N GLU A 206 2.56 21.06 32.20
CA GLU A 206 3.79 20.89 33.00
C GLU A 206 3.84 19.56 33.77
N ASP A 207 2.68 18.92 34.00
CA ASP A 207 2.57 17.62 34.65
C ASP A 207 2.37 16.48 33.63
N ARG A 208 3.46 16.12 32.91
CA ARG A 208 3.71 14.91 32.06
C ARG A 208 2.55 14.26 31.28
N SER A 209 1.43 14.93 31.09
CA SER A 209 0.20 14.44 30.48
C SER A 209 -0.12 15.29 29.26
N VAL A 210 -0.42 14.60 28.17
CA VAL A 210 -0.68 15.18 26.85
C VAL A 210 -2.17 15.04 26.60
N ASN A 211 -2.92 16.15 26.69
CA ASN A 211 -4.33 16.18 26.37
C ASN A 211 -4.53 16.68 24.93
N LEU A 212 -5.60 16.21 24.29
CA LEU A 212 -6.05 16.79 23.02
C LEU A 212 -6.57 18.20 23.29
N ALA A 213 -6.16 19.14 22.43
CA ALA A 213 -6.63 20.52 22.45
C ALA A 213 -8.07 20.62 21.94
#